data_AF-A0A1S2P482-F1
#
_entry.id   AF-A0A1S2P482-F1
#
_cell.length_a   1.000
_cell.length_b   1.000
_cell.length_c   1.000
_cell.angle_alpha   90.00
_cell.angle_beta   90.00
_cell.angle_gamma   90.00
#
_symmetry.space_group_name_H-M   'P 1'
#
loop_
_entity.id
_entity.type
_entity.pdbx_description
1 polymer ?
#
loop_
_entity_poly.entity_id
_entity_poly.type
_entity_poly.pdbx_seq_one_letter_code
_entity_poly.pdbx_strand_id
1 'polypeptide(L)'
;MGDDEGRRPPGTQVDARTVLCVLTHDAKFDAPLLKLALSLPVAYIGAMGSRRTHLDRNERLREVGVTEGELTRLSSPIGLDLGARTPEETALSIASEIVATRHGGSGIPLAGAHMPIHRDTASLTTYV
;
A
#
# COMPACT_ATOMS: atom_id res chain seq x y z
N MET A 1 29.53 32.32 -11.16
CA MET A 1 29.82 30.90 -11.39
C MET A 1 30.25 30.34 -10.05
N GLY A 2 29.30 29.76 -9.31
CA GLY A 2 29.51 29.18 -8.00
C GLY A 2 28.43 28.11 -7.80
N ASP A 3 28.86 26.86 -7.91
CA ASP A 3 28.38 25.69 -7.17
C ASP A 3 26.95 25.72 -6.59
N ASP A 4 25.97 25.40 -7.45
CA ASP A 4 24.65 24.85 -7.06
C ASP A 4 24.63 23.32 -7.31
N GLU A 5 25.76 22.64 -7.09
CA GLU A 5 25.83 21.19 -7.04
C GLU A 5 25.70 20.73 -5.58
N GLY A 6 24.49 20.35 -5.15
CA GLY A 6 24.38 19.47 -3.99
C GLY A 6 23.24 19.68 -3.02
N ARG A 7 22.37 20.68 -3.19
CA ARG A 7 21.16 20.75 -2.34
C ARG A 7 20.10 19.77 -2.85
N ARG A 8 20.31 18.48 -2.59
CA ARG A 8 19.24 17.48 -2.64
C ARG A 8 18.09 18.04 -1.80
N PRO A 9 16.88 18.25 -2.36
CA PRO A 9 15.75 18.69 -1.55
C PRO A 9 15.60 17.72 -0.38
N PRO A 10 15.34 18.20 0.84
CA PRO A 10 15.21 17.32 2.00
C PRO A 10 14.17 16.25 1.65
N GLY A 11 14.58 14.98 1.71
CA GLY A 11 13.68 13.87 1.43
C GLY A 11 12.49 13.92 2.38
N THR A 12 11.29 13.59 1.87
CA THR A 12 10.09 13.48 2.71
C THR A 12 10.33 12.42 3.79
N GLN A 13 10.29 12.84 5.06
CA GLN A 13 10.37 11.93 6.19
C GLN A 13 9.11 11.05 6.23
N VAL A 14 9.29 9.76 6.51
CA VAL A 14 8.19 8.80 6.64
C VAL A 14 8.24 8.11 8.00
N ASP A 15 7.07 7.73 8.51
CA ASP A 15 6.87 7.08 9.79
C ASP A 15 5.88 5.91 9.68
N ALA A 16 5.65 5.22 10.81
CA ALA A 16 4.72 4.10 10.91
C ALA A 16 3.24 4.46 10.65
N ARG A 17 2.91 5.74 10.45
CA ARG A 17 1.58 6.23 10.06
C ARG A 17 1.57 6.72 8.61
N THR A 18 2.66 6.55 7.87
CA THR A 18 2.73 6.98 6.47
C THR A 18 2.04 5.95 5.58
N VAL A 19 1.33 6.44 4.57
CA VAL A 19 0.66 5.64 3.54
C VAL A 19 1.28 6.01 2.21
N LEU A 20 1.73 5.01 1.45
CA LEU A 20 2.29 5.21 0.12
C LEU A 20 1.34 4.62 -0.93
N CYS A 21 0.90 5.47 -1.87
CA CYS A 21 0.07 5.06 -3.00
C CYS A 21 0.84 5.33 -4.30
N VAL A 22 1.18 4.27 -5.03
CA VAL A 22 1.86 4.34 -6.32
C VAL A 22 0.80 4.31 -7.42
N LEU A 23 0.50 5.51 -7.95
CA LEU A 23 -0.56 5.73 -8.97
C LEU A 23 0.01 5.99 -10.37
N THR A 24 1.30 5.69 -10.57
CA THR A 24 1.93 5.77 -11.89
C THR A 24 1.56 4.56 -12.76
N HIS A 25 1.55 4.76 -14.08
CA HIS A 25 1.39 3.71 -15.07
C HIS A 25 2.73 3.31 -15.72
N ASP A 26 3.85 3.94 -15.33
CA ASP A 26 5.17 3.68 -15.90
C ASP A 26 5.99 2.72 -15.02
N ALA A 27 6.21 1.52 -15.55
CA ALA A 27 6.95 0.43 -14.92
C ALA A 27 8.44 0.77 -14.62
N LYS A 28 9.02 1.74 -15.31
CA LYS A 28 10.41 2.15 -15.06
C LYS A 28 10.56 2.83 -13.70
N PHE A 29 9.51 3.50 -13.24
CA PHE A 29 9.51 4.20 -11.96
C PHE A 29 8.91 3.36 -10.84
N ASP A 30 7.95 2.47 -11.14
CA ASP A 30 7.24 1.72 -10.10
C ASP A 30 8.15 0.73 -9.36
N ALA A 31 8.94 -0.09 -10.06
CA ALA A 31 9.72 -1.15 -9.43
C ALA A 31 10.83 -0.63 -8.49
N PRO A 32 11.66 0.37 -8.88
CA PRO A 32 12.64 0.95 -7.95
C PRO A 32 11.98 1.63 -6.74
N LEU A 33 10.86 2.33 -6.95
CA LEU A 33 10.12 2.99 -5.88
C LEU A 33 9.52 1.98 -4.90
N LEU A 34 8.88 0.92 -5.42
CA LEU A 34 8.25 -0.10 -4.61
C LEU A 34 9.28 -0.94 -3.84
N LYS A 35 10.41 -1.28 -4.45
CA LYS A 35 11.52 -1.94 -3.74
C LYS A 35 11.98 -1.10 -2.54
N LEU A 36 12.15 0.21 -2.70
CA LEU A 36 12.47 1.10 -1.59
C LEU A 36 11.33 1.12 -0.56
N ALA A 37 10.09 1.37 -0.99
CA ALA A 37 8.92 1.47 -0.13
C ALA A 37 8.74 0.24 0.77
N LEU A 38 8.94 -0.96 0.21
CA LEU A 38 8.82 -2.24 0.90
C LEU A 38 9.85 -2.45 2.02
N SER A 39 10.94 -1.66 2.04
CA SER A 39 11.90 -1.65 3.16
C SER A 39 11.59 -0.59 4.22
N LEU A 40 10.68 0.34 3.95
CA LEU A 40 10.38 1.45 4.85
C LEU A 40 9.39 1.05 5.96
N PRO A 41 9.47 1.67 7.14
CA PRO A 41 8.55 1.44 8.25
C PRO A 41 7.25 2.22 8.05
N VAL A 42 6.53 1.97 6.95
CA VAL A 42 5.26 2.63 6.62
C VAL A 42 4.06 1.72 6.89
N ALA A 43 2.91 2.34 7.14
CA ALA A 43 1.66 1.64 7.49
C ALA A 43 1.06 0.84 6.32
N TYR A 44 1.26 1.33 5.10
CA TYR A 44 0.57 0.81 3.92
C TYR A 44 1.33 1.17 2.64
N ILE A 45 1.38 0.22 1.70
CA ILE A 45 1.98 0.37 0.39
C ILE A 45 0.99 -0.19 -0.63
N GLY A 46 0.43 0.69 -1.45
CA GLY A 46 -0.54 0.32 -2.48
C GLY A 46 -0.04 0.68 -3.87
N ALA A 47 -0.34 -0.15 -4.87
CA ALA A 47 -0.01 0.13 -6.26
C ALA A 47 -1.21 -0.09 -7.18
N MET A 48 -1.55 0.95 -7.96
CA MET A 48 -2.62 0.90 -8.94
C MET A 48 -2.25 -0.02 -10.11
N GLY A 49 -3.25 -0.60 -10.77
CA GLY A 49 -3.07 -1.35 -12.00
C GLY A 49 -4.10 -2.45 -12.15
N SER A 50 -4.21 -2.98 -13.36
CA SER A 50 -5.02 -4.18 -13.60
C SER A 50 -4.43 -5.41 -12.89
N ARG A 51 -5.20 -6.51 -12.78
CA ARG A 51 -4.67 -7.80 -12.31
C ARG A 51 -3.45 -8.25 -13.11
N ARG A 52 -3.44 -8.04 -14.42
CA ARG A 52 -2.29 -8.32 -15.29
C ARG A 52 -1.07 -7.48 -14.92
N THR A 53 -1.28 -6.16 -14.72
CA THR A 53 -0.23 -5.23 -14.30
C THR A 53 0.36 -5.62 -12.95
N HIS A 54 -0.47 -6.07 -12.01
CA HIS A 54 -0.03 -6.58 -10.72
C HIS A 54 0.89 -7.81 -10.84
N LEU A 55 0.52 -8.80 -11.67
CA LEU A 55 1.33 -10.00 -11.84
C LEU A 55 2.71 -9.69 -12.44
N ASP A 56 2.72 -8.88 -13.49
CA ASP A 56 3.93 -8.39 -14.16
C ASP A 56 4.83 -7.58 -13.22
N ARG A 57 4.23 -6.73 -12.38
CA ARG A 57 4.94 -5.98 -11.33
C ARG A 57 5.57 -6.92 -10.30
N ASN A 58 4.85 -7.93 -9.82
CA ASN A 58 5.39 -8.87 -8.84
C ASN A 58 6.57 -9.65 -9.41
N GLU A 59 6.51 -10.06 -10.68
CA GLU A 59 7.63 -10.71 -11.37
C GLU A 59 8.87 -9.82 -11.39
N ARG A 60 8.74 -8.57 -11.86
CA ARG A 60 9.86 -7.60 -11.86
C ARG A 60 10.42 -7.32 -10.47
N LEU A 61 9.56 -7.25 -9.46
CA LEU A 61 10.01 -7.03 -8.07
C LEU A 61 10.84 -8.21 -7.57
N ARG A 62 10.46 -9.45 -7.91
CA ARG A 62 11.27 -10.65 -7.60
C ARG A 62 12.60 -10.64 -8.32
N GLU A 63 12.63 -10.25 -9.60
CA GLU A 63 13.86 -10.14 -10.39
C GLU A 63 14.88 -9.18 -9.76
N VAL A 64 14.39 -8.12 -9.09
CA VAL A 64 15.25 -7.17 -8.37
C VAL A 64 15.47 -7.55 -6.89
N GLY A 65 15.09 -8.76 -6.49
CA GLY A 65 15.40 -9.36 -5.18
C GLY A 65 14.43 -9.03 -4.05
N VAL A 66 13.22 -8.56 -4.35
CA VAL A 66 12.15 -8.44 -3.34
C VAL A 66 11.66 -9.84 -2.97
N THR A 67 11.61 -10.12 -1.68
CA THR A 67 11.19 -11.43 -1.14
C THR A 67 9.67 -11.57 -1.12
N GLU A 68 9.16 -12.81 -1.07
CA GLU A 68 7.71 -13.03 -0.90
C GLU A 68 7.18 -12.40 0.39
N GLY A 69 7.98 -12.41 1.47
CA GLY A 69 7.62 -11.78 2.74
C GLY A 69 7.41 -10.28 2.61
N GLU A 70 8.29 -9.59 1.88
CA GLU A 70 8.11 -8.18 1.56
C GLU A 70 6.90 -7.96 0.64
N LEU A 71 6.72 -8.78 -0.40
CA LEU A 71 5.58 -8.69 -1.32
C LEU A 71 4.23 -8.81 -0.61
N THR A 72 4.13 -9.54 0.50
CA THR A 72 2.87 -9.61 1.28
C THR A 72 2.41 -8.25 1.82
N ARG A 73 3.31 -7.26 1.93
CA ARG A 73 2.98 -5.89 2.36
C ARG A 73 2.38 -5.04 1.23
N LEU A 74 2.45 -5.49 -0.02
CA LEU A 74 2.00 -4.73 -1.18
C LEU A 74 0.51 -4.99 -1.47
N SER A 75 -0.31 -3.94 -1.39
CA SER A 75 -1.70 -3.96 -1.85
C SER A 75 -1.78 -3.63 -3.34
N SER A 76 -1.93 -4.66 -4.18
CA SER A 76 -1.94 -4.53 -5.64
C SER A 76 -2.83 -5.59 -6.28
N PRO A 77 -3.84 -5.23 -7.11
CA PRO A 77 -4.36 -3.88 -7.31
C PRO A 77 -4.76 -3.20 -6.00
N ILE A 78 -4.48 -1.90 -5.91
CA ILE A 78 -4.82 -1.08 -4.75
C ILE A 78 -6.35 -0.92 -4.61
N GLY A 79 -6.84 -0.94 -3.37
CA GLY A 79 -8.22 -0.65 -3.01
C GLY A 79 -9.11 -1.88 -2.79
N LEU A 80 -10.19 -1.70 -2.01
CA LEU A 80 -11.21 -2.73 -1.82
C LEU A 80 -12.05 -2.94 -3.07
N ASP A 81 -12.56 -4.16 -3.26
CA ASP A 81 -13.53 -4.45 -4.32
C ASP A 81 -14.89 -3.81 -4.02
N LEU A 82 -15.06 -2.57 -4.44
CA LEU A 82 -16.32 -1.83 -4.39
C LEU A 82 -17.07 -1.83 -5.73
N GLY A 83 -16.54 -2.53 -6.75
CA GLY A 83 -17.04 -2.42 -8.12
C GLY A 83 -16.84 -1.04 -8.75
N ALA A 84 -15.82 -0.29 -8.31
CA ALA A 84 -15.52 1.08 -8.74
C ALA A 84 -15.34 1.19 -10.27
N ARG A 85 -15.93 2.25 -10.84
CA ARG A 85 -15.92 2.57 -12.28
C ARG A 85 -15.44 3.98 -12.57
N THR A 86 -15.58 4.89 -11.61
CA THR A 86 -15.08 6.26 -11.73
C THR A 86 -13.80 6.49 -10.91
N PRO A 87 -13.04 7.56 -11.18
CA PRO A 87 -11.90 7.94 -10.35
C PRO A 87 -12.29 8.20 -8.89
N GLU A 88 -13.45 8.79 -8.62
CA GLU A 88 -13.96 9.07 -7.28
C GLU A 88 -14.27 7.77 -6.53
N GLU A 89 -14.92 6.81 -7.21
CA GLU A 89 -15.18 5.48 -6.64
C GLU A 89 -13.87 4.72 -6.40
N THR A 90 -12.88 4.89 -7.28
CA THR A 90 -11.53 4.30 -7.10
C THR A 90 -10.84 4.92 -5.89
N ALA A 91 -10.92 6.24 -5.71
CA ALA A 91 -10.38 6.91 -4.54
C ALA A 91 -11.04 6.43 -3.24
N LEU A 92 -12.36 6.21 -3.26
CA LEU A 92 -13.09 5.65 -2.12
C LEU A 92 -12.67 4.20 -1.82
N SER A 93 -12.48 3.39 -2.86
CA SER A 93 -11.96 2.02 -2.75
C SER A 93 -10.59 1.99 -2.07
N ILE A 94 -9.66 2.88 -2.48
CA ILE A 94 -8.32 3.01 -1.89
C ILE A 94 -8.40 3.47 -0.43
N ALA A 95 -9.14 4.56 -0.16
CA ALA A 95 -9.29 5.09 1.19
C ALA A 95 -9.89 4.05 2.15
N SER A 96 -10.87 3.28 1.67
CA SER A 96 -11.50 2.21 2.45
C SER A 96 -10.53 1.08 2.78
N GLU A 97 -9.66 0.69 1.84
CA GLU A 97 -8.63 -0.33 2.10
C GLU A 97 -7.62 0.17 3.13
N ILE A 98 -7.14 1.40 3.00
CA ILE A 98 -6.19 2.00 3.96
C ILE A 98 -6.75 1.97 5.38
N VAL A 99 -8.02 2.36 5.56
CA VAL A 99 -8.70 2.33 6.87
C VAL A 99 -8.87 0.89 7.36
N ALA A 100 -9.30 -0.02 6.48
CA ALA A 100 -9.46 -1.44 6.82
C ALA A 100 -8.13 -2.05 7.29
N THR A 101 -7.05 -1.91 6.54
CA THR A 101 -5.72 -2.44 6.91
C THR A 101 -5.25 -1.91 8.27
N ARG A 102 -5.44 -0.61 8.55
CA ARG A 102 -5.00 0.00 9.81
C ARG A 102 -5.75 -0.50 11.04
N HIS A 103 -7.04 -0.80 10.88
CA HIS A 103 -7.90 -1.21 11.98
C HIS A 103 -8.16 -2.73 11.98
N GLY A 104 -7.46 -3.49 11.13
CA GLY A 104 -7.69 -4.92 10.93
C GLY A 104 -9.11 -5.22 10.46
N GLY A 105 -9.76 -4.28 9.75
CA GLY A 105 -11.09 -4.40 9.17
C GLY A 105 -11.10 -5.36 7.97
N SER A 106 -12.23 -6.02 7.75
CA SER A 106 -12.39 -7.02 6.69
C SER A 106 -12.98 -6.48 5.39
N GLY A 107 -13.50 -5.24 5.37
CA GLY A 107 -14.17 -4.66 4.20
C GLY A 107 -15.57 -5.23 3.89
N ILE A 108 -16.03 -6.24 4.62
CA ILE A 108 -17.39 -6.80 4.49
C ILE A 108 -18.44 -5.91 5.17
N PRO A 109 -19.71 -5.91 4.71
CA PRO A 109 -20.78 -5.14 5.34
C PRO A 109 -21.02 -5.52 6.81
N LEU A 110 -21.18 -4.51 7.67
CA LEU A 110 -21.44 -4.71 9.10
C LEU A 110 -22.81 -5.34 9.40
N ALA A 111 -23.80 -5.15 8.53
CA ALA A 111 -25.17 -5.63 8.75
C ALA A 111 -25.27 -7.15 8.98
N GLY A 112 -24.32 -7.94 8.46
CA GLY A 112 -24.22 -9.38 8.68
C GLY A 112 -23.05 -9.81 9.56
N ALA A 113 -22.31 -8.87 10.16
CA ALA A 113 -21.15 -9.17 10.98
C ALA A 113 -21.52 -9.20 12.47
N HIS A 114 -21.09 -10.23 13.18
CA HIS A 114 -21.27 -10.37 14.64
C HIS A 114 -20.08 -9.86 15.47
N MET A 115 -19.05 -9.34 14.80
CA MET A 115 -17.84 -8.83 15.45
C MET A 115 -18.06 -7.40 15.99
N PRO A 116 -17.34 -6.99 17.04
CA PRO A 116 -17.32 -5.60 17.49
C PRO A 116 -16.99 -4.64 16.33
N ILE A 117 -17.70 -3.52 16.26
CA ILE A 117 -17.50 -2.49 15.23
C ILE A 117 -16.11 -1.88 15.33
N HIS A 118 -15.66 -1.62 16.56
CA HIS A 118 -14.30 -1.16 16.84
C HIS A 118 -13.50 -2.33 17.41
N ARG A 119 -12.41 -2.68 16.72
CA ARG A 119 -11.48 -3.71 17.14
C ARG A 119 -10.32 -3.00 17.84
N ASP A 120 -10.17 -3.22 19.13
CA ASP A 120 -9.01 -2.70 19.86
C ASP A 120 -7.78 -3.50 19.44
N THR A 121 -6.84 -2.83 18.75
CA THR A 121 -5.59 -3.41 18.25
C THR A 121 -4.71 -4.00 19.37
N ALA A 122 -5.01 -3.70 20.64
CA ALA A 122 -4.29 -4.17 21.82
C ALA A 122 -4.63 -5.60 22.29
N SER A 123 -5.69 -6.23 21.76
CA SER A 123 -6.18 -7.52 22.30
C SER A 123 -5.49 -8.78 21.73
N LEU A 124 -4.48 -8.65 20.85
CA LEU A 124 -3.83 -9.80 20.21
C LEU A 124 -2.51 -10.25 20.86
N THR A 125 -2.12 -9.72 22.03
CA THR A 125 -0.88 -10.11 22.74
C THR A 125 -1.08 -11.16 23.84
N THR A 126 -2.28 -11.73 24.03
CA THR A 126 -2.47 -12.81 25.02
C THR A 126 -2.96 -14.07 24.33
N TYR A 127 -2.03 -14.85 23.75
CA TYR A 127 -2.01 -16.31 23.64
C TYR A 127 -0.92 -16.72 22.64
N VAL A 128 0.34 -16.79 23.09
CA VAL A 128 1.36 -17.76 22.67
C VAL A 128 2.37 -17.91 23.80
#